data_AF-A0A6H0KSC8-F1
#
_entry.id   AF-A0A6H0KSC8-F1
#
_cell.length_a   1.000
_cell.length_b   1.000
_cell.length_c   1.000
_cell.angle_alpha   90.00
_cell.angle_beta   90.00
_cell.angle_gamma   90.00
#
_symmetry.space_group_name_H-M   'P 1'
#
loop_
_entity.id
_entity.type
_entity.pdbx_description
1 polymer ?
#
loop_
_entity_poly.entity_id
_entity_poly.type
_entity_poly.pdbx_seq_one_letter_code
_entity_poly.pdbx_strand_id
1 'polypeptide(L)'
;MVTGNEYIFPNIDDALAYVLDNEQRALAADTKRQTAPIMIRPPFQTSNVTKRQITVDNLDFPLSGYFNSAPSDSFIMSRLASGRYALKPNLRERKYLFRGETEFHSPCSPNLFRNVKQKRYIGELATGQEMMLLMLSHPLVQLLDLGVELNGRLFRFEMNLFGLTQHYYNRTSLLDLTSKPQVASFFATTCYDWKTDSYCPILDENHTPGVLYYYSLDIASDFKMNSLSTIGLQVFPRSGRQCGFLYDVQKGQDFNLLSKLQMVRFKHDSVIAKRIFDEFHGGVDLFPDDILMNHWKAFNRDRMVLSNRTVLANQIMNSNSSVEELTHELEDLGYEIQDYIPAFTQDELDKHYDAVKKGLWDEFCSKLYIPGDDGSMMAALKSLPYDYRYQWAFEAGVSHSIDYNQGFVLKRFANCLR
;
A
#
# COMPACT_ATOMS: atom_id res chain seq x y z
N MET A 1 1.99 -2.35 26.79
CA MET A 1 1.19 -1.51 27.70
C MET A 1 2.06 -0.36 28.18
N VAL A 2 1.50 0.86 28.26
CA VAL A 2 2.14 1.99 28.98
C VAL A 2 1.76 1.87 30.45
N THR A 3 2.76 1.76 31.29
CA THR A 3 2.71 1.56 32.75
C THR A 3 3.04 2.84 33.50
N GLY A 4 3.56 3.86 32.82
CA GLY A 4 3.97 5.14 33.40
C GLY A 4 5.41 5.15 33.93
N ASN A 5 6.07 4.00 33.94
CA ASN A 5 7.46 3.83 34.37
C ASN A 5 8.42 3.63 33.18
N GLU A 6 7.92 3.73 31.95
CA GLU A 6 8.76 3.63 30.77
C GLU A 6 9.78 4.77 30.73
N TYR A 7 10.98 4.45 30.26
CA TYR A 7 11.91 5.48 29.85
C TYR A 7 11.33 6.27 28.66
N ILE A 8 11.27 7.59 28.80
CA ILE A 8 10.88 8.51 27.73
C ILE A 8 12.16 9.14 27.20
N PHE A 9 12.44 8.90 25.92
CA PHE A 9 13.59 9.48 25.24
C PHE A 9 13.49 11.01 25.16
N PRO A 10 14.63 11.73 25.18
CA PRO A 10 14.64 13.19 25.14
C PRO A 10 13.98 13.76 23.87
N ASN A 11 14.09 13.07 22.74
CA ASN A 11 13.47 13.43 21.47
C ASN A 11 13.35 12.21 20.53
N ILE A 12 12.76 12.40 19.35
CA ILE A 12 12.57 11.34 18.35
C ILE A 12 13.90 10.82 17.76
N ASP A 13 14.94 11.66 17.65
CA ASP A 13 16.23 11.24 17.09
C ASP A 13 16.92 10.23 18.02
N ASP A 14 16.91 10.49 19.33
CA ASP A 14 17.44 9.58 20.35
C ASP A 14 16.66 8.25 20.37
N ALA A 15 15.33 8.33 20.31
CA ALA A 15 14.47 7.15 20.24
C ALA A 15 14.75 6.32 18.99
N LEU A 16 14.88 6.98 17.84
CA LEU A 16 15.14 6.32 16.57
C LEU A 16 16.54 5.68 16.55
N ALA A 17 17.56 6.38 17.04
CA ALA A 17 18.93 5.85 17.14
C ALA A 17 18.96 4.56 17.97
N TYR A 18 18.27 4.54 19.11
CA TYR A 18 18.14 3.35 19.96
C TYR A 18 17.45 2.18 19.22
N VAL A 19 16.34 2.44 18.52
CA VAL A 19 15.62 1.39 17.79
C VAL A 19 16.45 0.84 16.62
N LEU A 20 17.19 1.69 15.92
CA LEU A 20 18.05 1.27 14.81
C LEU A 20 19.27 0.45 15.26
N ASP A 21 19.88 0.80 16.39
CA ASP A 21 20.93 -0.04 16.99
C ASP A 21 20.38 -1.42 17.39
N ASN A 22 19.18 -1.47 17.97
CA ASN A 22 18.49 -2.74 18.23
C ASN A 22 18.19 -3.52 16.94
N GLU A 23 17.79 -2.84 15.86
CA GLU A 23 17.52 -3.47 14.56
C GLU A 23 18.78 -4.14 14.01
N GLN A 24 19.92 -3.46 14.06
CA GLN A 24 21.20 -4.00 13.61
C GLN A 24 21.61 -5.24 14.42
N ARG A 25 21.48 -5.19 15.75
CA ARG A 25 21.73 -6.36 16.61
C ARG A 25 20.77 -7.52 16.30
N ALA A 26 19.51 -7.22 16.07
CA ALA A 26 18.50 -8.23 15.73
C ALA A 26 18.73 -8.84 14.34
N LEU A 27 19.17 -8.06 13.35
CA LEU A 27 19.58 -8.56 12.04
C LEU A 27 20.80 -9.48 12.15
N ALA A 28 21.83 -9.07 12.89
CA ALA A 28 23.02 -9.86 13.10
C ALA A 28 22.72 -11.21 13.77
N ALA A 29 21.77 -11.23 14.71
CA ALA A 29 21.34 -12.45 15.41
C ALA A 29 20.34 -13.31 14.61
N ASP A 30 19.76 -12.82 13.51
CA ASP A 30 18.74 -13.54 12.75
C ASP A 30 19.37 -14.59 11.81
N THR A 31 19.61 -15.79 12.35
CA THR A 31 20.21 -16.91 11.61
C THR A 31 19.43 -17.31 10.36
N LYS A 32 18.10 -17.10 10.32
CA LYS A 32 17.27 -17.38 9.13
C LYS A 32 17.53 -16.42 7.98
N ARG A 33 18.14 -15.26 8.27
CA ARG A 33 18.49 -14.22 7.29
C ARG A 33 19.96 -14.19 6.93
N GLN A 34 20.81 -14.93 7.62
CA GLN A 34 22.24 -15.05 7.29
C GLN A 34 22.46 -15.90 6.03
N THR A 35 21.65 -16.94 5.84
CA THR A 35 21.73 -17.82 4.67
C THR A 35 20.36 -17.95 4.03
N ALA A 36 20.29 -17.66 2.73
CA ALA A 36 19.05 -17.83 1.98
C ALA A 36 18.62 -19.31 1.98
N PRO A 37 17.35 -19.61 2.32
CA PRO A 37 16.88 -20.99 2.32
C PRO A 37 16.88 -21.55 0.90
N ILE A 38 17.21 -22.84 0.78
CA ILE A 38 17.13 -23.54 -0.50
C ILE A 38 15.65 -23.70 -0.88
N MET A 39 15.28 -23.15 -2.04
CA MET A 39 13.93 -23.28 -2.59
C MET A 39 13.97 -24.16 -3.84
N ILE A 40 13.01 -25.08 -3.93
CA ILE A 40 12.93 -26.04 -5.03
C ILE A 40 11.64 -25.78 -5.81
N ARG A 41 11.77 -25.59 -7.12
CA ARG A 41 10.61 -25.48 -8.01
C ARG A 41 9.93 -26.86 -8.11
N PRO A 42 8.64 -27.01 -7.80
CA PRO A 42 7.95 -28.27 -8.04
C PRO A 42 7.91 -28.57 -9.55
N PRO A 43 7.92 -29.85 -9.96
CA PRO A 43 7.82 -30.21 -11.36
C PRO A 43 6.49 -29.69 -11.92
N PHE A 44 6.55 -28.83 -12.94
CA PHE A 44 5.37 -28.44 -13.70
C PHE A 44 4.93 -29.64 -14.53
N GLN A 45 3.78 -30.23 -14.20
CA GLN A 45 2.85 -31.09 -15.00
C GLN A 45 3.40 -31.90 -16.20
N THR A 46 4.67 -32.28 -16.21
CA THR A 46 5.29 -33.11 -17.22
C THR A 46 6.14 -34.14 -16.49
N SER A 47 5.97 -35.39 -16.91
CA SER A 47 6.41 -36.62 -16.23
C SER A 47 7.94 -36.81 -16.14
N ASN A 48 8.74 -35.77 -16.34
CA ASN A 48 10.21 -35.83 -16.26
C ASN A 48 10.71 -35.01 -15.07
N VAL A 49 11.06 -35.74 -14.01
CA VAL A 49 11.40 -35.25 -12.68
C VAL A 49 12.85 -34.73 -12.65
N THR A 50 13.02 -33.41 -12.72
CA THR A 50 14.20 -32.76 -12.12
C THR A 50 13.75 -31.58 -11.26
N LYS A 51 13.94 -31.74 -9.94
CA LYS A 51 13.83 -30.66 -8.96
C LYS A 51 14.98 -29.69 -9.21
N ARG A 52 14.70 -28.49 -9.74
CA ARG A 52 15.73 -27.44 -9.92
C ARG A 52 15.71 -26.51 -8.72
N GLN A 53 16.89 -26.26 -8.15
CA GLN A 53 17.09 -25.23 -7.14
C GLN A 53 16.84 -23.85 -7.75
N ILE A 54 16.07 -23.03 -7.05
CA ILE A 54 15.81 -21.63 -7.41
C ILE A 54 16.94 -20.80 -6.81
N THR A 55 17.61 -19.99 -7.64
CA THR A 55 18.62 -19.05 -7.17
C THR A 55 17.96 -17.94 -6.37
N VAL A 56 18.70 -17.37 -5.43
CA VAL A 56 18.23 -16.31 -4.53
C VAL A 56 17.80 -15.07 -5.31
N ASP A 57 18.62 -14.70 -6.30
CA ASP A 57 18.32 -13.65 -7.25
C ASP A 57 17.48 -14.23 -8.41
N ASN A 58 16.18 -14.41 -8.16
CA ASN A 58 15.23 -14.93 -9.13
C ASN A 58 13.79 -14.51 -8.79
N LEU A 59 13.00 -14.14 -9.79
CA LEU A 59 11.59 -13.80 -9.62
C LEU A 59 10.73 -14.93 -9.03
N ASP A 60 11.07 -16.19 -9.28
CA ASP A 60 10.36 -17.34 -8.69
C ASP A 60 10.83 -17.63 -7.24
N PHE A 61 11.82 -16.91 -6.72
CA PHE A 61 12.26 -16.99 -5.33
C PHE A 61 11.41 -16.06 -4.44
N PRO A 62 10.51 -16.59 -3.58
CA PRO A 62 9.51 -15.78 -2.88
C PRO A 62 10.10 -14.88 -1.76
N LEU A 63 11.39 -15.04 -1.46
CA LEU A 63 12.10 -14.26 -0.44
C LEU A 63 13.09 -13.26 -1.05
N SER A 64 12.99 -12.96 -2.35
CA SER A 64 13.86 -12.01 -3.05
C SER A 64 13.87 -10.62 -2.39
N GLY A 65 12.76 -10.21 -1.76
CA GLY A 65 12.70 -8.96 -0.97
C GLY A 65 13.64 -8.90 0.23
N TYR A 66 14.14 -10.05 0.73
CA TYR A 66 15.09 -10.15 1.83
C TYR A 66 16.51 -10.49 1.39
N PHE A 67 16.63 -11.14 0.24
CA PHE A 67 17.90 -11.64 -0.30
C PHE A 67 18.03 -11.17 -1.76
N ASN A 68 18.72 -10.05 -1.96
CA ASN A 68 18.96 -9.43 -3.26
C ASN A 68 20.24 -8.57 -3.19
N SER A 69 20.67 -8.03 -4.34
CA SER A 69 21.76 -7.05 -4.44
C SER A 69 21.28 -5.64 -4.79
N ALA A 70 19.96 -5.40 -4.72
CA ALA A 70 19.38 -4.13 -5.10
C ALA A 70 19.76 -3.00 -4.13
N PRO A 71 19.81 -1.75 -4.61
CA PRO A 71 19.85 -0.58 -3.75
C PRO A 71 18.73 -0.61 -2.69
N SER A 72 19.00 -0.04 -1.51
CA SER A 72 18.09 -0.12 -0.36
C SER A 72 16.78 0.66 -0.54
N ASP A 73 16.74 1.60 -1.48
CA ASP A 73 15.58 2.41 -1.84
C ASP A 73 14.75 1.84 -3.00
N SER A 74 15.19 0.72 -3.60
CA SER A 74 14.48 0.06 -4.69
C SER A 74 13.20 -0.67 -4.22
N PHE A 75 12.26 -0.86 -5.15
CA PHE A 75 11.12 -1.75 -4.97
C PHE A 75 11.39 -3.08 -5.66
N ILE A 76 11.36 -4.16 -4.88
CA ILE A 76 11.66 -5.51 -5.33
C ILE A 76 10.39 -6.14 -5.90
N MET A 77 10.44 -6.51 -7.18
CA MET A 77 9.39 -7.31 -7.80
C MET A 77 9.35 -8.70 -7.14
N SER A 78 8.35 -8.93 -6.30
CA SER A 78 8.26 -10.08 -5.41
C SER A 78 7.05 -10.93 -5.77
N ARG A 79 7.27 -12.21 -6.08
CA ARG A 79 6.18 -13.14 -6.39
C ARG A 79 5.40 -13.51 -5.14
N LEU A 80 4.09 -13.34 -5.20
CA LEU A 80 3.15 -13.65 -4.13
C LEU A 80 2.63 -15.07 -4.23
N ALA A 81 2.02 -15.56 -3.16
CA ALA A 81 1.37 -16.88 -3.13
C ALA A 81 0.25 -17.02 -4.19
N SER A 82 -0.41 -15.89 -4.54
CA SER A 82 -1.39 -15.81 -5.63
C SER A 82 -0.79 -16.07 -7.03
N GLY A 83 0.54 -16.07 -7.15
CA GLY A 83 1.26 -16.16 -8.41
C GLY A 83 1.46 -14.80 -9.11
N ARG A 84 0.83 -13.72 -8.61
CA ARG A 84 1.03 -12.33 -9.04
C ARG A 84 2.30 -11.73 -8.40
N TYR A 85 2.63 -10.51 -8.78
CA TYR A 85 3.81 -9.80 -8.30
C TYR A 85 3.46 -8.51 -7.57
N ALA A 86 3.99 -8.32 -6.36
CA ALA A 86 3.98 -7.03 -5.67
C ALA A 86 5.28 -6.27 -5.92
N LEU A 87 5.21 -4.94 -5.87
CA LEU A 87 6.36 -4.05 -5.92
C LEU A 87 6.70 -3.63 -4.48
N LYS A 88 7.47 -4.47 -3.81
CA LYS A 88 7.68 -4.42 -2.36
C LYS A 88 8.87 -3.51 -2.00
N PRO A 89 8.77 -2.62 -1.00
CA PRO A 89 9.95 -1.92 -0.50
C PRO A 89 11.05 -2.92 -0.11
N ASN A 90 12.31 -2.63 -0.44
CA ASN A 90 13.42 -3.54 -0.15
C ASN A 90 13.54 -3.79 1.37
N LEU A 91 13.51 -5.06 1.78
CA LEU A 91 13.63 -5.48 3.19
C LEU A 91 14.99 -6.07 3.52
N ARG A 92 15.94 -6.09 2.56
CA ARG A 92 17.29 -6.65 2.74
C ARG A 92 17.97 -6.18 4.02
N GLU A 93 17.86 -4.89 4.34
CA GLU A 93 18.49 -4.27 5.50
C GLU A 93 17.50 -3.96 6.64
N ARG A 94 16.30 -4.57 6.62
CA ARG A 94 15.23 -4.26 7.58
C ARG A 94 14.74 -5.48 8.33
N LYS A 95 14.91 -5.49 9.65
CA LYS A 95 14.27 -6.46 10.57
C LYS A 95 12.97 -5.91 11.13
N TYR A 96 12.78 -4.59 11.09
CA TYR A 96 11.62 -3.92 11.62
C TYR A 96 10.83 -3.19 10.53
N LEU A 97 9.52 -3.09 10.77
CA LEU A 97 8.66 -2.08 10.15
C LEU A 97 8.27 -1.06 11.22
N PHE A 98 8.17 0.20 10.86
CA PHE A 98 8.01 1.31 11.80
C PHE A 98 6.64 1.96 11.67
N ARG A 99 6.13 2.54 12.75
CA ARG A 99 4.99 3.46 12.76
C ARG A 99 5.22 4.54 13.80
N GLY A 100 5.06 5.78 13.39
CA GLY A 100 5.08 6.92 14.30
C GLY A 100 3.67 7.39 14.62
N GLU A 101 3.44 7.76 15.87
CA GLU A 101 2.22 8.42 16.33
C GLU A 101 2.60 9.59 17.24
N THR A 102 1.80 10.64 17.19
CA THR A 102 2.02 11.86 17.98
C THR A 102 1.82 11.64 19.48
N GLU A 103 1.09 10.59 19.85
CA GLU A 103 0.89 10.13 21.21
C GLU A 103 0.47 8.65 21.27
N PHE A 104 0.39 8.10 22.48
CA PHE A 104 -0.03 6.71 22.70
C PHE A 104 -1.56 6.59 22.74
N HIS A 105 -2.11 5.68 21.94
CA HIS A 105 -3.54 5.36 21.94
C HIS A 105 -3.79 3.93 22.44
N SER A 106 -4.74 3.77 23.36
CA SER A 106 -5.12 2.48 23.95
C SER A 106 -6.65 2.36 24.04
N PRO A 107 -7.30 1.46 23.28
CA PRO A 107 -6.68 0.56 22.29
C PRO A 107 -6.13 1.32 21.09
N CYS A 108 -5.07 0.79 20.47
CA CYS A 108 -4.60 1.23 19.16
C CYS A 108 -5.43 0.51 18.10
N SER A 109 -6.42 1.22 17.55
CA SER A 109 -7.39 0.68 16.60
C SER A 109 -7.49 1.53 15.32
N PRO A 110 -7.67 0.90 14.15
CA PRO A 110 -7.93 1.59 12.89
C PRO A 110 -9.15 2.51 12.95
N ASN A 111 -9.17 3.53 12.10
CA ASN A 111 -10.24 4.53 12.06
C ASN A 111 -11.65 3.93 11.86
N LEU A 112 -11.77 2.81 11.13
CA LEU A 112 -13.03 2.10 10.90
C LEU A 112 -13.65 1.57 12.19
N PHE A 113 -12.83 1.17 13.18
CA PHE A 113 -13.29 0.47 14.38
C PHE A 113 -13.33 1.33 15.64
N ARG A 114 -13.06 2.64 15.53
CA ARG A 114 -13.10 3.56 16.67
C ARG A 114 -14.50 3.74 17.25
N ASN A 115 -15.56 3.58 16.45
CA ASN A 115 -16.93 3.51 16.95
C ASN A 115 -17.29 2.10 17.45
N VAL A 116 -17.03 1.83 18.73
CA VAL A 116 -17.24 0.51 19.34
C VAL A 116 -18.69 0.01 19.29
N LYS A 117 -19.68 0.91 19.18
CA LYS A 117 -21.10 0.55 19.12
C LYS A 117 -21.55 0.15 17.72
N GLN A 118 -20.81 0.55 16.70
CA GLN A 118 -21.16 0.29 15.31
C GLN A 118 -21.00 -1.20 15.00
N LYS A 119 -22.04 -1.81 14.46
CA LYS A 119 -22.06 -3.26 14.17
C LYS A 119 -21.67 -3.56 12.72
N ARG A 120 -22.11 -2.71 11.79
CA ARG A 120 -21.86 -2.81 10.35
C ARG A 120 -21.20 -1.52 9.86
N TYR A 121 -20.43 -1.64 8.79
CA TYR A 121 -19.65 -0.54 8.22
C TYR A 121 -20.00 -0.35 6.73
N ILE A 122 -21.28 -0.51 6.38
CA ILE A 122 -21.72 -0.52 4.99
C ILE A 122 -21.38 0.80 4.29
N GLY A 123 -21.67 1.94 4.92
CA GLY A 123 -21.33 3.25 4.40
C GLY A 123 -19.83 3.46 4.22
N GLU A 124 -19.01 3.20 5.25
CA GLU A 124 -17.57 3.37 5.16
C GLU A 124 -16.92 2.45 4.12
N LEU A 125 -17.41 1.22 3.99
CA LEU A 125 -16.92 0.30 2.97
C LEU A 125 -17.37 0.72 1.57
N ALA A 126 -18.58 1.25 1.42
CA ALA A 126 -19.11 1.72 0.15
C ALA A 126 -18.29 2.90 -0.41
N THR A 127 -17.91 3.89 0.41
CA THR A 127 -17.05 4.99 -0.07
C THR A 127 -15.68 4.50 -0.54
N GLY A 128 -15.10 3.52 0.17
CA GLY A 128 -13.87 2.87 -0.28
C GLY A 128 -14.07 2.12 -1.60
N GLN A 129 -15.18 1.40 -1.76
CA GLN A 129 -15.48 0.63 -2.97
C GLN A 129 -15.76 1.51 -4.19
N GLU A 130 -16.42 2.66 -4.02
CA GLU A 130 -16.56 3.69 -5.06
C GLU A 130 -15.19 4.07 -5.62
N MET A 131 -14.22 4.35 -4.73
CA MET A 131 -12.85 4.65 -5.11
C MET A 131 -12.13 3.43 -5.71
N MET A 132 -12.40 2.20 -5.26
CA MET A 132 -11.85 1.00 -5.90
C MET A 132 -12.31 0.86 -7.35
N LEU A 133 -13.60 1.08 -7.63
CA LEU A 133 -14.15 1.04 -8.98
C LEU A 133 -13.54 2.15 -9.85
N LEU A 134 -13.39 3.35 -9.31
CA LEU A 134 -12.66 4.45 -9.96
C LEU A 134 -11.22 4.02 -10.30
N MET A 135 -10.47 3.45 -9.36
CA MET A 135 -9.10 2.96 -9.62
C MET A 135 -9.08 1.86 -10.69
N LEU A 136 -10.08 0.96 -10.70
CA LEU A 136 -10.23 -0.09 -11.71
C LEU A 136 -10.61 0.44 -13.09
N SER A 137 -11.04 1.70 -13.22
CA SER A 137 -11.20 2.38 -14.51
C SER A 137 -9.86 2.88 -15.09
N HIS A 138 -8.80 2.98 -14.27
CA HIS A 138 -7.53 3.55 -14.70
C HIS A 138 -6.80 2.58 -15.66
N PRO A 139 -6.34 3.03 -16.85
CA PRO A 139 -5.76 2.15 -17.86
C PRO A 139 -4.55 1.35 -17.38
N LEU A 140 -3.62 1.98 -16.64
CA LEU A 140 -2.48 1.25 -16.05
C LEU A 140 -2.90 0.22 -14.98
N VAL A 141 -3.93 0.49 -14.19
CA VAL A 141 -4.41 -0.48 -13.18
C VAL A 141 -5.00 -1.70 -13.89
N GLN A 142 -5.78 -1.47 -14.95
CA GLN A 142 -6.33 -2.54 -15.78
C GLN A 142 -5.23 -3.35 -16.47
N LEU A 143 -4.28 -2.68 -17.12
CA LEU A 143 -3.16 -3.31 -17.80
C LEU A 143 -2.38 -4.23 -16.86
N LEU A 144 -2.03 -3.74 -15.67
CA LEU A 144 -1.22 -4.48 -14.72
C LEU A 144 -1.97 -5.67 -14.09
N ASP A 145 -3.31 -5.59 -13.96
CA ASP A 145 -4.14 -6.71 -13.50
C ASP A 145 -4.36 -7.78 -14.59
N LEU A 146 -4.55 -7.37 -15.85
CA LEU A 146 -4.60 -8.27 -17.03
C LEU A 146 -3.26 -8.98 -17.24
N GLY A 147 -2.19 -8.20 -17.11
CA GLY A 147 -0.80 -8.62 -17.20
C GLY A 147 -0.11 -8.19 -18.48
N VAL A 148 1.22 -8.16 -18.40
CA VAL A 148 2.13 -7.77 -19.49
C VAL A 148 3.09 -8.91 -19.79
N GLU A 149 3.44 -9.07 -21.05
CA GLU A 149 4.39 -10.08 -21.47
C GLU A 149 5.80 -9.50 -21.43
N LEU A 150 6.65 -10.07 -20.58
CA LEU A 150 8.07 -9.74 -20.48
C LEU A 150 8.86 -10.99 -20.87
N ASN A 151 9.67 -10.90 -21.92
CA ASN A 151 10.45 -12.02 -22.45
C ASN A 151 9.63 -13.31 -22.68
N GLY A 152 8.44 -13.19 -23.27
CA GLY A 152 7.58 -14.33 -23.59
C GLY A 152 6.88 -14.98 -22.39
N ARG A 153 6.90 -14.34 -21.21
CA ARG A 153 6.15 -14.78 -20.01
C ARG A 153 5.18 -13.69 -19.57
N LEU A 154 3.95 -14.07 -19.25
CA LEU A 154 2.93 -13.17 -18.71
C LEU A 154 3.20 -12.87 -17.22
N PHE A 155 3.22 -11.58 -16.88
CA PHE A 155 3.36 -11.06 -15.54
C PHE A 155 2.12 -10.24 -15.15
N ARG A 156 1.50 -10.61 -14.03
CA ARG A 156 0.37 -9.87 -13.44
C ARG A 156 0.80 -9.26 -12.12
N PHE A 157 0.46 -8.00 -11.91
CA PHE A 157 0.84 -7.29 -10.70
C PHE A 157 -0.34 -7.20 -9.73
N GLU A 158 -0.02 -7.22 -8.45
CA GLU A 158 -0.99 -7.08 -7.39
C GLU A 158 -1.13 -5.62 -6.98
N MET A 159 -2.28 -5.03 -7.33
CA MET A 159 -2.67 -3.72 -6.84
C MET A 159 -3.45 -3.87 -5.54
N ASN A 160 -2.94 -3.29 -4.45
CA ASN A 160 -3.61 -3.35 -3.14
C ASN A 160 -4.65 -2.23 -3.05
N LEU A 161 -5.79 -2.43 -3.74
CA LEU A 161 -6.83 -1.40 -3.87
C LEU A 161 -7.39 -0.98 -2.50
N PHE A 162 -7.60 -1.92 -1.56
CA PHE A 162 -8.09 -1.58 -0.22
C PHE A 162 -7.09 -0.72 0.56
N GLY A 163 -5.81 -1.08 0.52
CA GLY A 163 -4.75 -0.24 1.06
C GLY A 163 -4.69 1.15 0.43
N LEU A 164 -4.80 1.23 -0.90
CA LEU A 164 -4.82 2.51 -1.60
C LEU A 164 -5.97 3.39 -1.11
N THR A 165 -7.19 2.85 -0.96
CA THR A 165 -8.32 3.67 -0.47
C THR A 165 -8.04 4.31 0.89
N GLN A 166 -7.33 3.62 1.81
CA GLN A 166 -6.89 4.19 3.09
C GLN A 166 -5.91 5.34 2.91
N HIS A 167 -4.90 5.15 2.06
CA HIS A 167 -3.92 6.19 1.75
C HIS A 167 -4.57 7.44 1.14
N TYR A 168 -5.77 7.31 0.54
CA TYR A 168 -6.62 8.42 0.08
C TYR A 168 -7.88 8.59 0.96
N TYR A 169 -7.67 8.57 2.29
CA TYR A 169 -8.58 9.03 3.33
C TYR A 169 -9.82 8.19 3.64
N ASN A 170 -10.03 7.06 2.96
CA ASN A 170 -11.13 6.16 3.33
C ASN A 170 -10.85 5.42 4.64
N ARG A 171 -11.93 5.07 5.34
CA ARG A 171 -11.84 4.29 6.58
C ARG A 171 -11.67 2.81 6.26
N THR A 172 -10.73 2.16 6.93
CA THR A 172 -10.36 0.75 6.69
C THR A 172 -9.96 0.08 8.01
N SER A 173 -9.79 -1.25 7.96
CA SER A 173 -9.29 -2.04 9.09
C SER A 173 -7.76 -2.06 9.21
N LEU A 174 -7.04 -1.30 8.38
CA LEU A 174 -5.58 -1.41 8.32
C LEU A 174 -4.90 -0.29 9.11
N LEU A 175 -3.70 -0.60 9.60
CA LEU A 175 -2.75 0.36 10.13
C LEU A 175 -1.52 0.41 9.22
N ASP A 176 -1.09 1.63 8.93
CA ASP A 176 0.12 1.89 8.15
C ASP A 176 1.38 1.56 8.94
N LEU A 177 2.25 0.83 8.27
CA LEU A 177 3.63 0.56 8.67
C LEU A 177 4.55 0.99 7.53
N THR A 178 5.80 1.33 7.82
CA THR A 178 6.79 1.72 6.80
C THR A 178 8.12 1.01 7.03
N SER A 179 8.86 0.70 5.96
CA SER A 179 10.26 0.27 6.09
C SER A 179 11.24 1.45 6.16
N LYS A 180 10.76 2.70 6.10
CA LYS A 180 11.57 3.92 6.22
C LYS A 180 11.35 4.58 7.59
N PRO A 181 12.32 4.48 8.52
CA PRO A 181 12.16 5.05 9.85
C PRO A 181 11.92 6.57 9.84
N GLN A 182 12.50 7.29 8.88
CA GLN A 182 12.29 8.73 8.70
C GLN A 182 10.83 9.08 8.39
N VAL A 183 10.15 8.24 7.61
CA VAL A 183 8.71 8.39 7.33
C VAL A 183 7.90 8.19 8.62
N ALA A 184 8.28 7.23 9.46
CA ALA A 184 7.66 7.07 10.78
C ALA A 184 7.93 8.29 11.67
N SER A 185 9.15 8.83 11.71
CA SER A 185 9.46 10.05 12.48
C SER A 185 8.64 11.25 12.04
N PHE A 186 8.41 11.42 10.73
CA PHE A 186 7.53 12.47 10.21
C PHE A 186 6.12 12.35 10.80
N PHE A 187 5.49 11.17 10.71
CA PHE A 187 4.15 10.96 11.29
C PHE A 187 4.12 11.06 12.81
N ALA A 188 5.23 10.75 13.50
CA ALA A 188 5.32 10.87 14.95
C ALA A 188 5.41 12.32 15.43
N THR A 189 5.87 13.25 14.59
CA THR A 189 6.20 14.63 14.97
C THR A 189 5.34 15.69 14.26
N THR A 190 4.35 15.26 13.48
CA THR A 190 3.47 16.14 12.73
C THR A 190 2.00 15.78 12.97
N CYS A 191 1.14 16.79 12.97
CA CYS A 191 -0.30 16.64 13.04
C CYS A 191 -0.91 16.97 11.67
N TYR A 192 -1.87 16.16 11.23
CA TYR A 192 -2.62 16.41 10.02
C TYR A 192 -3.85 17.28 10.32
N ASP A 193 -4.01 18.38 9.59
CA ASP A 193 -5.22 19.20 9.61
C ASP A 193 -6.14 18.81 8.45
N TRP A 194 -7.28 18.18 8.80
CA TRP A 194 -8.28 17.77 7.83
C TRP A 194 -8.89 18.95 7.07
N LYS A 195 -8.97 20.15 7.64
CA LYS A 195 -9.62 21.29 6.98
C LYS A 195 -8.77 21.83 5.84
N THR A 196 -7.48 22.01 6.10
CA THR A 196 -6.52 22.53 5.12
C THR A 196 -5.86 21.44 4.27
N ASP A 197 -6.08 20.15 4.59
CA ASP A 197 -5.43 19.01 3.93
C ASP A 197 -3.90 19.15 3.94
N SER A 198 -3.35 19.46 5.12
CA SER A 198 -1.92 19.73 5.30
C SER A 198 -1.40 19.21 6.63
N TYR A 199 -0.09 18.97 6.70
CA TYR A 199 0.59 18.65 7.95
C TYR A 199 1.16 19.93 8.60
N CYS A 200 1.25 19.91 9.93
CA CYS A 200 1.94 20.92 10.73
C CYS A 200 2.88 20.23 11.74
N PRO A 201 4.09 20.74 11.99
CA PRO A 201 4.97 20.19 13.03
C PRO A 201 4.39 20.44 14.43
N ILE A 202 4.63 19.50 15.35
CA ILE A 202 4.28 19.67 16.76
C ILE A 202 5.36 20.55 17.41
N LEU A 203 5.00 21.81 17.67
CA LEU A 203 5.91 22.79 18.29
C LEU A 203 5.70 22.91 19.81
N ASP A 204 4.64 22.33 20.35
CA ASP A 204 4.37 22.32 21.80
C ASP A 204 5.20 21.23 22.47
N GLU A 205 6.26 21.63 23.18
CA GLU A 205 7.14 20.72 23.92
C GLU A 205 6.48 20.13 25.18
N ASN A 206 5.32 20.67 25.59
CA ASN A 206 4.50 20.09 26.66
C ASN A 206 3.48 19.07 26.13
N HIS A 207 3.41 18.84 24.82
CA HIS A 207 2.54 17.84 24.23
C HIS A 207 2.82 16.45 24.83
N THR A 208 1.77 15.63 24.95
CA THR A 208 1.90 14.23 25.38
C THR A 208 3.04 13.54 24.61
N PRO A 209 3.90 12.75 25.28
CA PRO A 209 5.00 12.07 24.61
C PRO A 209 4.53 11.22 23.42
N GLY A 210 5.18 11.41 22.27
CA GLY A 210 4.96 10.63 21.07
C GLY A 210 5.44 9.18 21.20
N VAL A 211 5.08 8.38 20.21
CA VAL A 211 5.39 6.94 20.19
C VAL A 211 5.99 6.53 18.86
N LEU A 212 7.11 5.81 18.92
CA LEU A 212 7.70 5.11 17.79
C LEU A 212 7.51 3.61 17.99
N TYR A 213 6.61 3.02 17.21
CA TYR A 213 6.39 1.58 17.13
C TYR A 213 7.37 0.94 16.15
N TYR A 214 7.77 -0.28 16.46
CA TYR A 214 8.54 -1.14 15.55
C TYR A 214 8.07 -2.60 15.64
N TYR A 215 7.68 -3.15 14.50
CA TYR A 215 7.19 -4.52 14.34
C TYR A 215 8.32 -5.44 13.87
N SER A 216 8.60 -6.50 14.63
CA SER A 216 9.64 -7.49 14.31
C SER A 216 9.20 -8.46 13.21
N LEU A 217 9.85 -8.35 12.04
CA LEU A 217 9.60 -9.21 10.89
C LEU A 217 10.15 -10.62 11.13
N ASP A 218 9.33 -11.62 10.83
CA ASP A 218 9.71 -13.02 10.74
C ASP A 218 9.48 -13.54 9.31
N ILE A 219 10.59 -13.81 8.63
CA ILE A 219 10.63 -14.31 7.25
C ILE A 219 9.87 -15.62 7.06
N ALA A 220 9.67 -16.40 8.13
CA ALA A 220 8.97 -17.67 8.05
C ALA A 220 7.45 -17.50 8.03
N SER A 221 6.92 -16.50 8.73
CA SER A 221 5.48 -16.34 8.94
C SER A 221 4.89 -15.14 8.19
N ASP A 222 5.56 -14.00 8.15
CA ASP A 222 5.00 -12.77 7.61
C ASP A 222 4.78 -12.84 6.08
N PHE A 223 3.74 -12.13 5.60
CA PHE A 223 3.34 -12.07 4.18
C PHE A 223 2.83 -13.38 3.55
N LYS A 224 2.52 -14.42 4.35
CA LYS A 224 1.99 -15.70 3.84
C LYS A 224 0.49 -15.85 4.05
N MET A 225 0.02 -15.80 5.31
CA MET A 225 -1.39 -15.96 5.69
C MET A 225 -1.77 -15.08 6.90
N ASN A 226 -1.06 -13.96 7.08
CA ASN A 226 -1.13 -13.13 8.27
C ASN A 226 -1.80 -11.79 7.92
N SER A 227 -2.18 -11.01 8.94
CA SER A 227 -2.67 -9.63 8.80
C SER A 227 -1.72 -8.67 8.09
N LEU A 228 -0.44 -9.03 7.87
CA LEU A 228 0.55 -8.15 7.26
C LEU A 228 0.62 -8.33 5.75
N SER A 229 0.38 -7.25 5.01
CA SER A 229 0.43 -7.20 3.55
C SER A 229 1.35 -6.09 3.03
N THR A 230 1.75 -6.20 1.77
CA THR A 230 2.53 -5.17 1.08
C THR A 230 1.57 -4.22 0.36
N ILE A 231 1.81 -2.91 0.46
CA ILE A 231 1.24 -1.92 -0.45
C ILE A 231 2.32 -1.34 -1.35
N GLY A 232 3.47 -0.93 -0.80
CA GLY A 232 4.65 -0.58 -1.59
C GLY A 232 4.38 0.39 -2.74
N LEU A 233 5.10 0.22 -3.85
CA LEU A 233 4.89 1.00 -5.05
C LEU A 233 3.64 0.48 -5.80
N GLN A 234 2.79 1.42 -6.20
CA GLN A 234 1.53 1.20 -6.90
C GLN A 234 1.45 2.21 -8.06
N VAL A 235 0.46 2.06 -8.96
CA VAL A 235 0.21 3.04 -10.03
C VAL A 235 0.07 4.45 -9.45
N PHE A 236 -0.62 4.58 -8.33
CA PHE A 236 -0.73 5.84 -7.59
C PHE A 236 0.43 5.96 -6.58
N PRO A 237 1.16 7.08 -6.55
CA PRO A 237 2.51 7.13 -6.00
C PRO A 237 2.60 7.15 -4.46
N ARG A 238 1.53 7.54 -3.76
CA ARG A 238 1.54 7.82 -2.31
C ARG A 238 2.10 6.68 -1.47
N SER A 239 1.62 5.46 -1.67
CA SER A 239 2.07 4.30 -0.89
C SER A 239 3.54 3.95 -1.16
N GLY A 240 4.02 4.21 -2.38
CA GLY A 240 5.43 4.04 -2.76
C GLY A 240 6.30 5.07 -2.05
N ARG A 241 5.92 6.35 -2.07
CA ARG A 241 6.64 7.45 -1.39
C ARG A 241 6.79 7.18 0.11
N GLN A 242 5.78 6.57 0.73
CA GLN A 242 5.77 6.21 2.15
C GLN A 242 6.44 4.85 2.45
N CYS A 243 6.90 4.11 1.43
CA CYS A 243 7.44 2.75 1.55
C CYS A 243 6.53 1.83 2.40
N GLY A 244 5.24 1.87 2.09
CA GLY A 244 4.17 1.37 2.95
C GLY A 244 4.02 -0.15 3.00
N PHE A 245 3.57 -0.60 4.17
CA PHE A 245 3.06 -1.93 4.51
C PHE A 245 1.79 -1.75 5.33
N LEU A 246 0.94 -2.78 5.36
CA LEU A 246 -0.38 -2.67 5.99
C LEU A 246 -0.60 -3.83 6.93
N TYR A 247 -0.99 -3.53 8.17
CA TYR A 247 -1.43 -4.51 9.14
C TYR A 247 -2.95 -4.45 9.30
N ASP A 248 -3.65 -5.53 8.93
CA ASP A 248 -5.10 -5.67 9.09
C ASP A 248 -5.46 -6.06 10.53
N VAL A 249 -5.94 -5.08 11.30
CA VAL A 249 -6.35 -5.26 12.69
C VAL A 249 -7.81 -5.63 12.72
N GLN A 250 -8.17 -6.77 13.28
CA GLN A 250 -9.57 -7.19 13.35
C GLN A 250 -10.35 -6.35 14.37
N LYS A 251 -11.66 -6.24 14.18
CA LYS A 251 -12.54 -5.53 15.11
C LYS A 251 -12.38 -6.05 16.55
N GLY A 252 -12.17 -5.14 17.49
CA GLY A 252 -11.99 -5.46 18.90
C GLY A 252 -10.57 -5.88 19.28
N GLN A 253 -9.64 -5.99 18.32
CA GLN A 253 -8.21 -6.16 18.62
C GLN A 253 -7.56 -4.81 18.95
N ASP A 254 -6.58 -4.87 19.84
CA ASP A 254 -5.67 -3.77 20.15
C ASP A 254 -4.30 -4.08 19.55
N PHE A 255 -3.86 -3.24 18.62
CA PHE A 255 -2.56 -3.36 17.96
C PHE A 255 -1.40 -3.37 18.98
N ASN A 256 -1.55 -2.70 20.12
CA ASN A 256 -0.54 -2.67 21.19
C ASN A 256 -0.28 -4.02 21.86
N LEU A 257 -1.16 -5.02 21.66
CA LEU A 257 -1.06 -6.34 22.27
C LEU A 257 -0.38 -7.38 21.35
N LEU A 258 0.04 -6.98 20.15
CA LEU A 258 0.75 -7.87 19.24
C LEU A 258 2.13 -8.21 19.81
N SER A 259 2.44 -9.51 19.92
CA SER A 259 3.70 -10.00 20.49
C SER A 259 4.95 -9.58 19.71
N LYS A 260 4.80 -9.30 18.40
CA LYS A 260 5.87 -8.82 17.52
C LYS A 260 6.03 -7.29 17.54
N LEU A 261 5.11 -6.57 18.19
CA LEU A 261 5.13 -5.12 18.24
C LEU A 261 5.82 -4.64 19.51
N GLN A 262 6.78 -3.75 19.34
CA GLN A 262 7.46 -3.05 20.41
C GLN A 262 7.31 -1.54 20.17
N MET A 263 7.56 -0.75 21.21
CA MET A 263 7.49 0.70 21.09
C MET A 263 8.41 1.38 22.09
N VAL A 264 8.80 2.60 21.74
CA VAL A 264 9.48 3.55 22.62
C VAL A 264 8.73 4.88 22.60
N ARG A 265 8.83 5.64 23.69
CA ARG A 265 8.20 6.96 23.82
C ARG A 265 9.25 8.05 23.81
N PHE A 266 8.92 9.23 23.30
CA PHE A 266 9.84 10.36 23.23
C PHE A 266 9.12 11.67 23.54
N LYS A 267 9.85 12.67 24.05
CA LYS A 267 9.31 14.04 24.19
C LYS A 267 9.35 14.77 22.85
N HIS A 268 8.35 15.60 22.59
CA HIS A 268 8.38 16.47 21.42
C HIS A 268 9.41 17.58 21.60
N ASP A 269 10.13 17.88 20.52
CA ASP A 269 11.15 18.93 20.45
C ASP A 269 10.82 19.80 19.22
N SER A 270 10.61 21.08 19.45
CA SER A 270 10.12 22.00 18.43
C SER A 270 11.09 22.18 17.26
N VAL A 271 12.40 22.16 17.53
CA VAL A 271 13.46 22.33 16.53
C VAL A 271 13.56 21.07 15.66
N ILE A 272 13.53 19.89 16.29
CA ILE A 272 13.61 18.60 15.56
C ILE A 272 12.33 18.36 14.75
N ALA A 273 11.14 18.63 15.31
CA ALA A 273 9.87 18.49 14.59
C ALA A 273 9.83 19.39 13.35
N LYS A 274 10.29 20.65 13.48
CA LYS A 274 10.39 21.57 12.34
C LYS A 274 11.40 21.08 11.30
N ARG A 275 12.57 20.59 11.72
CA ARG A 275 13.60 20.03 10.82
C ARG A 275 13.03 18.88 9.99
N ILE A 276 12.40 17.90 10.64
CA ILE A 276 11.79 16.74 9.97
C ILE A 276 10.67 17.18 9.03
N PHE A 277 9.82 18.11 9.44
CA PHE A 277 8.77 18.66 8.58
C PHE A 277 9.34 19.31 7.30
N ASP A 278 10.39 20.12 7.46
CA ASP A 278 11.08 20.79 6.35
C ASP A 278 11.80 19.78 5.43
N GLU A 279 12.40 18.72 5.97
CA GLU A 279 13.05 17.61 5.21
C GLU A 279 12.09 16.89 4.26
N PHE A 280 10.80 16.82 4.60
CA PHE A 280 9.74 16.24 3.76
C PHE A 280 8.95 17.30 2.98
N HIS A 281 9.47 18.53 2.90
CA HIS A 281 8.85 19.66 2.21
C HIS A 281 7.40 19.90 2.65
N GLY A 282 7.16 19.84 3.95
CA GLY A 282 5.83 19.99 4.53
C GLY A 282 4.88 18.81 4.31
N GLY A 283 5.43 17.65 3.96
CA GLY A 283 4.69 16.42 3.68
C GLY A 283 4.41 16.17 2.21
N VAL A 284 4.73 17.13 1.31
CA VAL A 284 4.52 17.00 -0.14
C VAL A 284 5.23 15.75 -0.70
N ASP A 285 6.39 15.40 -0.16
CA ASP A 285 7.13 14.21 -0.59
C ASP A 285 6.39 12.90 -0.31
N LEU A 286 5.53 12.88 0.71
CA LEU A 286 4.76 11.71 1.15
C LEU A 286 3.31 11.74 0.64
N PHE A 287 2.79 12.92 0.29
CA PHE A 287 1.46 13.17 -0.23
C PHE A 287 1.57 13.89 -1.58
N PRO A 288 2.12 13.22 -2.59
CA PRO A 288 2.27 13.82 -3.91
C PRO A 288 0.92 14.19 -4.51
N ASP A 289 0.92 15.21 -5.35
CA ASP A 289 -0.22 15.53 -6.21
C ASP A 289 -0.33 14.48 -7.32
N ASP A 290 -1.50 13.85 -7.44
CA ASP A 290 -1.77 12.79 -8.41
C ASP A 290 -3.25 12.74 -8.80
N ILE A 291 -3.55 12.02 -9.88
CA ILE A 291 -4.90 11.94 -10.45
C ILE A 291 -5.96 11.45 -9.44
N LEU A 292 -5.62 10.48 -8.59
CA LEU A 292 -6.57 9.92 -7.62
C LEU A 292 -6.82 10.88 -6.47
N MET A 293 -5.76 11.56 -5.99
CA MET A 293 -5.90 12.63 -5.00
C MET A 293 -6.78 13.77 -5.52
N ASN A 294 -6.54 14.22 -6.76
CA ASN A 294 -7.29 15.31 -7.36
C ASN A 294 -8.77 14.97 -7.57
N HIS A 295 -9.05 13.76 -8.05
CA HIS A 295 -10.41 13.28 -8.18
C HIS A 295 -11.12 13.24 -6.81
N TRP A 296 -10.44 12.69 -5.79
CA TRP A 296 -11.00 12.61 -4.45
C TRP A 296 -11.35 14.01 -3.89
N LYS A 297 -10.45 14.98 -4.03
CA LYS A 297 -10.67 16.37 -3.59
C LYS A 297 -11.85 17.04 -4.30
N ALA A 298 -11.96 16.84 -5.61
CA ALA A 298 -12.98 17.49 -6.43
C ALA A 298 -14.38 16.87 -6.23
N PHE A 299 -14.46 15.55 -6.08
CA PHE A 299 -15.72 14.82 -6.20
C PHE A 299 -16.16 14.06 -4.96
N ASN A 300 -15.25 13.60 -4.09
CA ASN A 300 -15.60 12.61 -3.06
C ASN A 300 -15.44 13.09 -1.62
N ARG A 301 -14.70 14.19 -1.37
CA ARG A 301 -14.39 14.64 -0.01
C ARG A 301 -15.64 14.89 0.86
N ASP A 302 -16.70 15.44 0.26
CA ASP A 302 -17.94 15.83 0.97
C ASP A 302 -19.22 15.30 0.29
N ARG A 303 -19.09 14.37 -0.67
CA ARG A 303 -20.21 13.91 -1.50
C ARG A 303 -20.90 12.69 -0.88
N MET A 304 -22.20 12.81 -0.64
CA MET A 304 -23.08 11.70 -0.22
C MET A 304 -23.79 11.08 -1.42
N VAL A 305 -23.05 10.85 -2.51
CA VAL A 305 -23.59 10.21 -3.72
C VAL A 305 -22.70 9.02 -4.06
N LEU A 306 -23.33 7.88 -4.34
CA LEU A 306 -22.64 6.65 -4.73
C LEU A 306 -23.26 6.09 -6.01
N SER A 307 -22.45 5.36 -6.76
CA SER A 307 -22.92 4.61 -7.91
C SER A 307 -23.73 3.38 -7.49
N ASN A 308 -24.74 3.01 -8.28
CA ASN A 308 -25.38 1.69 -8.18
C ASN A 308 -24.37 0.53 -8.30
N ARG A 309 -23.25 0.74 -9.02
CA ARG A 309 -22.13 -0.22 -9.15
C ARG A 309 -21.38 -0.39 -7.83
N THR A 310 -21.33 0.65 -7.01
CA THR A 310 -20.76 0.59 -5.67
C THR A 310 -21.61 -0.28 -4.75
N VAL A 311 -22.94 -0.27 -4.90
CA VAL A 311 -23.81 -1.21 -4.16
C VAL A 311 -23.50 -2.67 -4.56
N LEU A 312 -23.32 -2.93 -5.87
CA LEU A 312 -22.89 -4.25 -6.35
C LEU A 312 -21.51 -4.65 -5.78
N ALA A 313 -20.56 -3.71 -5.74
CA ALA A 313 -19.25 -3.93 -5.15
C ALA A 313 -19.33 -4.22 -3.64
N ASN A 314 -20.25 -3.55 -2.95
CA ASN A 314 -20.53 -3.77 -1.53
C ASN A 314 -21.07 -5.17 -1.27
N GLN A 315 -21.98 -5.65 -2.14
CA GLN A 315 -22.54 -7.00 -2.06
C GLN A 315 -21.47 -8.09 -2.18
N ILE A 316 -20.42 -7.89 -2.99
CA ILE A 316 -19.30 -8.85 -3.08
C ILE A 316 -18.65 -9.09 -1.71
N MET A 317 -18.61 -8.06 -0.85
CA MET A 317 -18.05 -8.13 0.50
C MET A 317 -19.10 -8.46 1.57
N ASN A 318 -20.38 -8.25 1.27
CA ASN A 318 -21.53 -8.49 2.13
C ASN A 318 -22.50 -9.47 1.45
N SER A 319 -22.00 -10.65 1.05
CA SER A 319 -22.73 -11.60 0.20
C SER A 319 -24.04 -12.15 0.79
N ASN A 320 -24.25 -11.93 2.08
CA ASN A 320 -25.47 -12.33 2.78
C ASN A 320 -26.60 -11.28 2.67
N SER A 321 -26.31 -10.09 2.14
CA SER A 321 -27.29 -9.02 1.91
C SER A 321 -27.67 -8.92 0.44
N SER A 322 -28.93 -8.59 0.15
CA SER A 322 -29.36 -8.28 -1.21
C SER A 322 -28.90 -6.88 -1.65
N VAL A 323 -28.93 -6.61 -2.96
CA VAL A 323 -28.62 -5.26 -3.48
C VAL A 323 -29.64 -4.24 -2.97
N GLU A 324 -30.91 -4.63 -2.88
CA GLU A 324 -32.00 -3.80 -2.39
C GLU A 324 -31.82 -3.47 -0.90
N GLU A 325 -31.46 -4.45 -0.07
CA GLU A 325 -31.16 -4.23 1.36
C GLU A 325 -30.00 -3.25 1.55
N LEU A 326 -28.91 -3.43 0.78
CA LEU A 326 -27.75 -2.55 0.86
C LEU A 326 -28.06 -1.14 0.33
N THR A 327 -28.88 -1.03 -0.72
CA THR A 327 -29.35 0.26 -1.25
C THR A 327 -30.11 1.02 -0.17
N HIS A 328 -31.11 0.39 0.45
CA HIS A 328 -31.88 1.03 1.52
C HIS A 328 -31.03 1.38 2.74
N GLU A 329 -30.09 0.53 3.14
CA GLU A 329 -29.19 0.85 4.27
C GLU A 329 -28.29 2.05 3.94
N LEU A 330 -27.83 2.21 2.70
CA LEU A 330 -27.06 3.37 2.27
C LEU A 330 -27.93 4.64 2.19
N GLU A 331 -29.16 4.54 1.69
CA GLU A 331 -30.13 5.64 1.66
C GLU A 331 -30.48 6.12 3.08
N ASP A 332 -30.68 5.20 4.03
CA ASP A 332 -30.92 5.49 5.44
C ASP A 332 -29.71 6.19 6.10
N LEU A 333 -28.50 5.93 5.61
CA LEU A 333 -27.27 6.63 6.00
C LEU A 333 -27.11 8.01 5.31
N GLY A 334 -28.04 8.38 4.43
CA GLY A 334 -28.09 9.66 3.73
C GLY A 334 -27.38 9.68 2.38
N TYR A 335 -26.99 8.53 1.83
CA TYR A 335 -26.42 8.46 0.49
C TYR A 335 -27.51 8.48 -0.58
N GLU A 336 -27.28 9.25 -1.64
CA GLU A 336 -28.03 9.18 -2.88
C GLU A 336 -27.38 8.16 -3.81
N ILE A 337 -28.15 7.17 -4.30
CA ILE A 337 -27.64 6.15 -5.22
C ILE A 337 -28.03 6.54 -6.66
N GLN A 338 -27.03 6.73 -7.52
CA GLN A 338 -27.21 7.13 -8.92
C GLN A 338 -26.68 6.08 -9.90
N ASP A 339 -27.21 6.08 -11.13
CA ASP A 339 -26.75 5.19 -12.20
C ASP A 339 -25.59 5.81 -12.98
N TYR A 340 -24.37 5.44 -12.63
CA TYR A 340 -23.16 5.78 -13.35
C TYR A 340 -22.05 4.76 -13.06
N ILE A 341 -21.00 4.72 -13.88
CA ILE A 341 -19.81 3.91 -13.61
C ILE A 341 -18.73 4.83 -13.02
N PRO A 342 -18.18 4.55 -11.82
CA PRO A 342 -17.08 5.34 -11.28
C PRO A 342 -15.86 5.27 -12.22
N ALA A 343 -15.50 6.40 -12.82
CA ALA A 343 -14.41 6.47 -13.78
C ALA A 343 -13.75 7.86 -13.77
N PHE A 344 -12.48 7.90 -14.14
CA PHE A 344 -11.78 9.18 -14.35
C PHE A 344 -12.39 9.91 -15.54
N THR A 345 -12.49 11.22 -15.43
CA THR A 345 -12.93 12.09 -16.53
C THR A 345 -11.89 12.12 -17.65
N GLN A 346 -12.30 12.53 -18.85
CA GLN A 346 -11.38 12.66 -19.98
C GLN A 346 -10.24 13.66 -19.66
N ASP A 347 -10.55 14.80 -19.05
CA ASP A 347 -9.55 15.81 -18.65
C ASP A 347 -8.52 15.26 -17.65
N GLU A 348 -8.95 14.38 -16.73
CA GLU A 348 -8.06 13.71 -15.78
C GLU A 348 -7.13 12.72 -16.49
N LEU A 349 -7.67 11.93 -17.43
CA LEU A 349 -6.88 10.99 -18.23
C LEU A 349 -5.93 11.71 -19.19
N ASP A 350 -6.32 12.83 -19.79
CA ASP A 350 -5.47 13.62 -20.67
C ASP A 350 -4.22 14.13 -19.92
N LYS A 351 -4.40 14.60 -18.67
CA LYS A 351 -3.27 14.97 -17.79
C LYS A 351 -2.37 13.76 -17.49
N HIS A 352 -2.96 12.58 -17.26
CA HIS A 352 -2.20 11.36 -17.08
C HIS A 352 -1.36 11.01 -18.30
N TYR A 353 -1.96 11.02 -19.50
CA TYR A 353 -1.24 10.73 -20.74
C TYR A 353 -0.15 11.75 -21.05
N ASP A 354 -0.37 13.03 -20.72
CA ASP A 354 0.68 14.05 -20.82
C ASP A 354 1.83 13.81 -19.84
N ALA A 355 1.56 13.28 -18.64
CA ALA A 355 2.60 12.85 -17.71
C ALA A 355 3.36 11.62 -18.25
N VAL A 356 2.67 10.67 -18.89
CA VAL A 356 3.30 9.52 -19.57
C VAL A 356 4.28 10.00 -20.65
N LYS A 357 3.87 10.95 -21.51
CA LYS A 357 4.75 11.56 -22.53
C LYS A 357 5.97 12.26 -21.93
N LYS A 358 5.87 12.73 -20.69
CA LYS A 358 6.96 13.38 -19.94
C LYS A 358 7.84 12.39 -19.16
N GLY A 359 7.62 11.08 -19.30
CA GLY A 359 8.47 10.04 -18.71
C GLY A 359 7.96 9.42 -17.41
N LEU A 360 6.67 9.59 -17.06
CA LEU A 360 6.09 8.99 -15.84
C LEU A 360 6.31 7.47 -15.76
N TRP A 361 6.18 6.76 -16.89
CA TRP A 361 6.37 5.30 -16.91
C TRP A 361 7.83 4.91 -16.72
N ASP A 362 8.77 5.66 -17.31
CA ASP A 362 10.19 5.43 -17.13
C ASP A 362 10.62 5.69 -15.67
N GLU A 363 10.09 6.74 -15.03
CA GLU A 363 10.32 7.03 -13.61
C GLU A 363 9.72 5.94 -12.70
N PHE A 364 8.55 5.40 -13.07
CA PHE A 364 7.96 4.27 -12.37
C PHE A 364 8.88 3.04 -12.45
N CYS A 365 9.33 2.68 -13.66
CA CYS A 365 10.19 1.52 -13.90
C CYS A 365 11.58 1.67 -13.26
N SER A 366 12.14 2.89 -13.23
CA SER A 366 13.49 3.13 -12.66
C SER A 366 13.58 2.86 -11.16
N LYS A 367 12.45 2.79 -10.46
CA LYS A 367 12.37 2.45 -9.03
C LYS A 367 12.39 0.95 -8.77
N LEU A 368 12.27 0.13 -9.82
CA LEU A 368 12.10 -1.31 -9.70
C LEU A 368 13.42 -2.06 -9.79
N TYR A 369 13.51 -3.14 -9.03
CA TYR A 369 14.50 -4.18 -9.20
C TYR A 369 13.79 -5.50 -9.52
N ILE A 370 14.19 -6.13 -10.61
CA ILE A 370 13.66 -7.41 -11.09
C ILE A 370 14.70 -8.49 -10.78
N PRO A 371 14.46 -9.36 -9.77
CA PRO A 371 15.46 -10.36 -9.37
C PRO A 371 15.82 -11.34 -10.49
N GLY A 372 17.12 -11.48 -10.76
CA GLY A 372 17.68 -12.34 -11.80
C GLY A 372 17.47 -11.83 -13.23
N ASP A 373 17.06 -10.58 -13.41
CA ASP A 373 16.98 -9.94 -14.72
C ASP A 373 18.38 -9.53 -15.21
N ASP A 374 18.68 -9.84 -16.48
CA ASP A 374 19.91 -9.39 -17.16
C ASP A 374 19.75 -8.01 -17.81
N GLY A 375 18.60 -7.38 -17.59
CA GLY A 375 18.19 -6.08 -18.13
C GLY A 375 17.17 -6.20 -19.25
N SER A 376 16.95 -7.40 -19.80
CA SER A 376 15.98 -7.61 -20.89
C SER A 376 14.53 -7.46 -20.41
N MET A 377 14.18 -7.94 -19.20
CA MET A 377 12.83 -7.75 -18.67
C MET A 377 12.56 -6.29 -18.32
N MET A 378 13.53 -5.61 -17.72
CA MET A 378 13.43 -4.17 -17.46
C MET A 378 13.28 -3.37 -18.76
N ALA A 379 14.05 -3.71 -19.81
CA ALA A 379 13.91 -3.07 -21.11
C ALA A 379 12.52 -3.32 -21.72
N ALA A 380 12.02 -4.55 -21.67
CA ALA A 380 10.67 -4.90 -22.14
C ALA A 380 9.57 -4.15 -21.35
N LEU A 381 9.74 -4.01 -20.03
CA LEU A 381 8.81 -3.27 -19.18
C LEU A 381 8.80 -1.78 -19.53
N LYS A 382 9.96 -1.18 -19.76
CA LYS A 382 10.07 0.22 -20.21
C LYS A 382 9.51 0.43 -21.61
N SER A 383 9.56 -0.58 -22.48
CA SER A 383 9.06 -0.47 -23.86
C SER A 383 7.55 -0.63 -24.01
N LEU A 384 6.81 -0.96 -22.95
CA LEU A 384 5.35 -1.16 -23.03
C LEU A 384 4.56 -0.01 -23.70
N PRO A 385 4.90 1.28 -23.48
CA PRO A 385 4.22 2.38 -24.19
C PRO A 385 4.34 2.32 -25.72
N TYR A 386 5.36 1.64 -26.24
CA TYR A 386 5.63 1.50 -27.67
C TYR A 386 5.17 0.15 -28.25
N ASP A 387 4.64 -0.74 -27.41
CA ASP A 387 4.09 -2.02 -27.83
C ASP A 387 2.61 -1.85 -28.15
N TYR A 388 2.22 -2.15 -29.39
CA TYR A 388 0.84 -1.99 -29.88
C TYR A 388 -0.20 -2.76 -29.03
N ARG A 389 0.21 -3.82 -28.32
CA ARG A 389 -0.66 -4.61 -27.43
C ARG A 389 -1.07 -3.83 -26.18
N TYR A 390 -0.25 -2.86 -25.76
CA TYR A 390 -0.38 -2.16 -24.48
C TYR A 390 -0.52 -0.65 -24.63
N GLN A 391 -0.29 -0.10 -25.82
CA GLN A 391 -0.37 1.34 -26.15
C GLN A 391 -1.66 2.01 -25.65
N TRP A 392 -2.78 1.29 -25.64
CA TRP A 392 -4.07 1.77 -25.11
C TRP A 392 -4.04 2.23 -23.65
N ALA A 393 -3.11 1.72 -22.85
CA ALA A 393 -2.94 2.12 -21.47
C ALA A 393 -2.08 3.39 -21.30
N PHE A 394 -1.41 3.83 -22.36
CA PHE A 394 -0.39 4.89 -22.33
C PHE A 394 -0.71 6.07 -23.26
N GLU A 395 -1.66 5.93 -24.18
CA GLU A 395 -2.00 6.96 -25.17
C GLU A 395 -3.51 7.19 -25.28
N ALA A 396 -3.89 8.47 -25.35
CA ALA A 396 -5.28 8.90 -25.53
C ALA A 396 -5.81 8.47 -26.91
N GLY A 397 -7.10 8.14 -26.98
CA GLY A 397 -7.79 7.86 -28.25
C GLY A 397 -7.50 6.49 -28.86
N VAL A 398 -6.64 5.67 -28.25
CA VAL A 398 -6.42 4.29 -28.68
C VAL A 398 -7.57 3.41 -28.17
N SER A 399 -8.45 3.03 -29.11
CA SER A 399 -9.59 2.16 -28.82
C SER A 399 -9.12 0.80 -28.29
N HIS A 400 -9.72 0.35 -27.20
CA HIS A 400 -9.50 -0.97 -26.63
C HIS A 400 -10.80 -1.51 -26.02
N SER A 401 -10.88 -2.83 -25.90
CA SER A 401 -11.97 -3.51 -25.19
C SER A 401 -11.36 -4.43 -24.16
N ILE A 402 -11.86 -4.36 -22.94
CA ILE A 402 -11.34 -5.13 -21.81
C ILE A 402 -12.27 -6.31 -21.54
N ASP A 403 -11.76 -7.51 -21.72
CA ASP A 403 -12.39 -8.70 -21.14
C ASP A 403 -12.03 -8.76 -19.65
N TYR A 404 -12.90 -8.19 -18.82
CA TYR A 404 -12.71 -8.17 -17.37
C TYR A 404 -12.52 -9.57 -16.76
N ASN A 405 -12.94 -10.64 -17.43
CA ASN A 405 -12.77 -12.01 -16.92
C ASN A 405 -11.32 -12.52 -16.99
N GLN A 406 -10.44 -11.83 -17.72
CA GLN A 406 -9.02 -12.21 -17.84
C GLN A 406 -8.14 -11.63 -16.74
N GLY A 407 -8.58 -10.54 -16.10
CA GLY A 407 -7.90 -9.95 -14.96
C GLY A 407 -8.19 -10.72 -13.67
N PHE A 408 -7.36 -10.54 -12.64
CA PHE A 408 -7.57 -11.19 -11.36
C PHE A 408 -8.57 -10.40 -10.50
N VAL A 409 -8.31 -9.11 -10.30
CA VAL A 409 -9.20 -8.20 -9.58
C VAL A 409 -10.35 -7.76 -10.47
N LEU A 410 -10.09 -7.48 -11.74
CA LEU A 410 -11.13 -7.10 -12.70
C LEU A 410 -12.24 -8.14 -12.78
N LYS A 411 -11.89 -9.44 -12.78
CA LYS A 411 -12.88 -10.52 -12.82
C LYS A 411 -13.79 -10.50 -11.60
N ARG A 412 -13.24 -10.18 -10.43
CA ARG A 412 -14.01 -10.09 -9.19
C ARG A 412 -15.08 -9.01 -9.28
N PHE A 413 -14.77 -7.88 -9.92
CA PHE A 413 -15.67 -6.73 -10.06
C PHE A 413 -16.30 -6.61 -11.46
N ALA A 414 -16.25 -7.66 -12.28
CA ALA A 414 -16.66 -7.58 -13.69
C ALA A 414 -18.13 -7.12 -13.86
N ASN A 415 -19.03 -7.50 -12.96
CA ASN A 415 -20.43 -7.06 -13.00
C ASN A 415 -20.61 -5.59 -12.56
N CYS A 416 -19.68 -5.06 -11.79
CA CYS A 416 -19.66 -3.65 -11.37
C CYS A 416 -19.12 -2.74 -12.49
N LEU A 417 -18.24 -3.26 -13.34
CA LEU A 417 -17.49 -2.49 -14.36
C LEU A 417 -18.14 -2.51 -15.76
N ARG A 418 -19.25 -3.24 -15.94
CA ARG A 418 -19.95 -3.42 -17.22
C ARG A 418 -21.10 -2.46 -17.44
#